data_AF-A0A5N0I347-F1
#
_entry.id   AF-A0A5N0I347-F1
#
_cell.length_a   1.000
_cell.length_b   1.000
_cell.length_c   1.000
_cell.angle_alpha   90.00
_cell.angle_beta   90.00
_cell.angle_gamma   90.00
#
_symmetry.space_group_name_H-M   'P 1'
#
loop_
_entity.id
_entity.type
_entity.pdbx_description
1 polymer ?
#
loop_
_entity_poly.entity_id
_entity_poly.type
_entity_poly.pdbx_seq_one_letter_code
_entity_poly.pdbx_strand_id
1 'polypeptide(L)'
;MILRVVPEGLAAAGAAIETLTARLAAAHAGAAPLITAVVPPAADPVSLHSAAAFSIRGGAHTAMAAQGAEELGRSGVGAGKAGAGYAGGDATAAWTYPKTYPTLYRFVNGRG
;
A
#
# COMPACT_ATOMS: atom_id res chain seq x y z
N MET A 1 18.52 -1.93 19.35
CA MET A 1 18.03 -1.25 18.13
C MET A 1 17.03 -0.19 18.56
N ILE A 2 17.10 1.05 18.05
CA ILE A 2 16.16 2.15 18.36
C ILE A 2 15.44 2.51 17.07
N LEU A 3 14.11 2.54 17.09
CA LEU A 3 13.29 2.86 15.92
C LEU A 3 13.04 4.37 15.85
N ARG A 4 13.26 4.96 14.67
CA ARG A 4 13.05 6.39 14.39
C ARG A 4 11.83 6.51 13.48
N VAL A 5 10.65 6.60 14.08
CA VAL A 5 9.38 6.61 13.35
C VAL A 5 8.65 7.93 13.57
N VAL A 6 8.01 8.43 12.51
CA VAL A 6 7.08 9.57 12.56
C VAL A 6 5.68 9.02 12.27
N PRO A 7 4.81 8.88 13.28
CA PRO A 7 3.49 8.28 13.14
C PRO A 7 2.61 8.93 12.07
N GLU A 8 2.64 10.26 11.98
CA GLU A 8 1.89 11.04 11.00
C GLU A 8 2.38 10.78 9.58
N GLY A 9 3.70 10.58 9.41
CA GLY A 9 4.30 10.21 8.13
C GLY A 9 3.84 8.84 7.64
N LEU A 10 3.68 7.87 8.55
CA LEU A 10 3.13 6.56 8.23
C LEU A 10 1.63 6.63 7.86
N ALA A 11 0.86 7.46 8.56
CA ALA A 11 -0.55 7.69 8.22
C ALA A 11 -0.70 8.34 6.83
N ALA A 12 0.11 9.37 6.54
CA ALA A 12 0.13 10.01 5.23
C ALA A 12 0.56 9.06 4.12
N ALA A 13 1.57 8.22 4.36
CA ALA A 13 2.00 7.18 3.43
C ALA A 13 0.87 6.17 3.15
N GLY A 14 0.14 5.73 4.18
CA GLY A 14 -1.02 4.85 4.02
C GLY A 14 -2.09 5.44 3.10
N ALA A 15 -2.47 6.71 3.30
CA ALA A 15 -3.44 7.41 2.47
C ALA A 15 -2.96 7.62 1.02
N ALA A 16 -1.66 7.91 0.84
CA ALA A 16 -1.05 8.03 -0.48
C ALA A 16 -1.08 6.69 -1.22
N ILE A 17 -0.79 5.58 -0.53
CA ILE A 17 -0.85 4.23 -1.09
C ILE A 17 -2.29 3.86 -1.48
N GLU A 18 -3.28 4.16 -0.64
CA GLU A 18 -4.70 3.94 -0.98
C GLU A 18 -5.09 4.66 -2.28
N THR A 19 -4.72 5.93 -2.40
CA THR A 19 -4.97 6.73 -3.61
C THR A 19 -4.26 6.13 -4.82
N LEU A 20 -3.00 5.70 -4.66
CA LEU A 20 -2.23 5.06 -5.73
C LEU A 20 -2.87 3.75 -6.16
N THR A 21 -3.31 2.90 -5.22
CA THR A 21 -4.00 1.64 -5.48
C THR A 21 -5.28 1.87 -6.29
N ALA A 22 -6.09 2.86 -5.93
CA ALA A 22 -7.31 3.20 -6.67
C ALA A 22 -7.00 3.64 -8.11
N ARG A 23 -5.97 4.48 -8.31
CA ARG A 23 -5.54 4.92 -9.65
C ARG A 23 -5.01 3.76 -10.48
N LEU A 24 -4.24 2.86 -9.87
CA LEU A 24 -3.70 1.68 -10.53
C LEU A 24 -4.82 0.72 -10.94
N ALA A 25 -5.78 0.46 -10.07
CA ALA A 25 -6.93 -0.40 -10.35
C ALA A 25 -7.78 0.17 -11.49
N ALA A 26 -8.05 1.48 -11.49
CA ALA A 26 -8.80 2.15 -12.56
C ALA A 26 -8.06 2.05 -13.91
N ALA A 27 -6.74 2.28 -13.92
CA ALA A 27 -5.95 2.17 -15.14
C ALA A 27 -5.97 0.75 -15.72
N HIS A 28 -5.82 -0.28 -14.88
CA HIS A 28 -5.87 -1.68 -15.33
C HIS A 28 -7.27 -2.09 -15.79
N ALA A 29 -8.33 -1.62 -15.12
CA ALA A 29 -9.70 -1.86 -15.55
C ALA A 29 -9.97 -1.27 -16.95
N GLY A 30 -9.44 -0.08 -17.23
CA GLY A 30 -9.54 0.54 -18.56
C GLY A 30 -8.73 -0.19 -19.64
N ALA A 31 -7.58 -0.76 -19.28
CA ALA A 31 -6.73 -1.49 -20.22
C ALA A 31 -7.20 -2.94 -20.46
N ALA A 32 -7.88 -3.56 -19.50
CA ALA A 32 -8.31 -4.96 -19.54
C ALA A 32 -8.97 -5.37 -20.86
N PRO A 33 -10.03 -4.70 -21.37
CA PRO A 33 -10.67 -5.12 -22.62
C PRO A 33 -9.75 -5.04 -23.84
N LEU A 34 -8.78 -4.12 -23.84
CA LEU A 34 -7.85 -3.94 -24.96
C LEU A 34 -6.86 -5.09 -25.08
N ILE A 35 -6.49 -5.70 -23.95
CA ILE A 35 -5.45 -6.73 -23.91
C ILE A 35 -6.02 -8.16 -23.82
N THR A 36 -7.29 -8.31 -23.41
CA THR A 36 -7.94 -9.64 -23.28
C THR A 36 -8.80 -10.02 -24.48
N ALA A 37 -9.20 -9.07 -25.32
CA ALA A 37 -10.07 -9.29 -26.47
C ALA A 37 -9.36 -8.94 -27.79
N VAL A 38 -8.18 -9.51 -28.03
CA VAL A 38 -7.42 -9.25 -29.25
C VAL A 38 -8.08 -9.95 -30.43
N VAL A 39 -8.47 -9.17 -31.44
CA VAL A 39 -9.08 -9.68 -32.67
C VAL A 39 -7.99 -10.02 -33.69
N PRO A 40 -8.04 -11.20 -34.36
CA PRO A 40 -7.07 -11.56 -35.38
C PRO A 40 -7.17 -10.64 -36.62
N PRO A 41 -6.03 -10.21 -37.20
CA PRO A 41 -6.03 -9.34 -38.38
C PRO A 41 -6.42 -10.07 -39.68
N ALA A 42 -6.29 -11.41 -39.71
CA ALA A 42 -6.65 -12.26 -40.84
C ALA A 42 -7.06 -13.67 -40.37
N ALA A 43 -7.64 -14.46 -41.27
CA ALA A 43 -8.13 -15.82 -40.98
C ALA A 43 -7.05 -16.92 -41.10
N ASP A 44 -5.80 -16.57 -41.39
CA ASP A 44 -4.73 -17.56 -41.46
C ASP A 44 -4.39 -18.12 -40.07
N PRO A 45 -3.85 -19.35 -39.97
CA PRO A 45 -3.57 -19.98 -38.69
C PRO A 45 -2.65 -19.18 -37.75
N VAL A 46 -1.69 -18.42 -38.30
CA VAL A 46 -0.73 -17.63 -37.50
C VAL A 46 -1.43 -16.44 -36.87
N SER A 47 -2.27 -15.74 -37.62
CA SER A 47 -3.09 -14.63 -37.11
C SER A 47 -4.03 -15.08 -36.00
N LEU A 48 -4.74 -16.19 -36.20
CA LEU A 48 -5.65 -16.76 -35.19
C LEU A 48 -4.90 -17.17 -33.92
N HIS A 49 -3.79 -17.90 -34.07
CA HIS A 49 -2.99 -18.35 -32.94
C HIS A 49 -2.41 -17.18 -32.14
N SER A 50 -1.87 -16.17 -32.83
CA SER A 50 -1.26 -15.01 -32.19
C SER A 50 -2.29 -14.21 -31.40
N ALA A 51 -3.47 -13.94 -31.97
CA ALA A 51 -4.55 -13.24 -31.28
C ALA A 51 -5.03 -13.98 -30.03
N ALA A 52 -5.16 -15.31 -30.11
CA ALA A 52 -5.50 -16.14 -28.95
C ALA A 52 -4.40 -16.10 -27.87
N ALA A 53 -3.13 -16.22 -28.26
CA ALA A 53 -2.00 -16.19 -27.33
C ALA A 53 -1.88 -14.83 -26.61
N PHE A 54 -2.06 -13.71 -27.34
CA PHE A 54 -2.07 -12.39 -26.74
C PHE A 54 -3.23 -12.20 -25.78
N SER A 55 -4.44 -12.65 -26.14
CA SER A 55 -5.63 -12.57 -25.29
C SER A 55 -5.45 -13.34 -23.97
N ILE A 56 -4.88 -14.56 -24.05
CA ILE A 56 -4.56 -15.38 -22.87
C ILE A 56 -3.52 -14.68 -21.99
N ARG A 57 -2.45 -14.14 -22.59
CA ARG A 57 -1.42 -13.41 -21.86
C ARG A 57 -1.96 -12.14 -21.23
N GLY A 58 -2.84 -11.41 -21.93
CA GLY A 58 -3.56 -10.26 -21.39
C GLY A 58 -4.40 -10.66 -20.18
N GLY A 59 -5.12 -11.78 -20.26
CA GLY A 59 -5.89 -12.33 -19.13
C GLY A 59 -5.01 -12.59 -17.91
N ALA A 60 -3.89 -13.30 -18.09
CA ALA A 60 -2.92 -13.54 -17.02
C ALA A 60 -2.36 -12.24 -16.43
N HIS A 61 -2.09 -11.23 -17.26
CA HIS A 61 -1.63 -9.93 -16.80
C HIS A 61 -2.69 -9.19 -15.98
N THR A 62 -3.96 -9.20 -16.41
CA THR A 62 -5.05 -8.57 -15.63
C THR A 62 -5.22 -9.20 -14.25
N ALA A 63 -5.09 -10.52 -14.14
CA ALA A 63 -5.14 -11.22 -12.86
C ALA A 63 -3.97 -10.80 -11.95
N MET A 64 -2.74 -10.79 -12.47
CA MET A 64 -1.56 -10.35 -11.72
C MET A 64 -1.66 -8.88 -11.28
N ALA A 65 -2.19 -8.00 -12.13
CA ALA A 65 -2.40 -6.60 -11.79
C ALA A 65 -3.43 -6.42 -10.68
N ALA A 66 -4.52 -7.19 -10.70
CA ALA A 66 -5.52 -7.18 -9.64
C ALA A 66 -4.93 -7.65 -8.30
N GLN A 67 -4.15 -8.74 -8.30
CA GLN A 67 -3.45 -9.21 -7.11
C GLN A 67 -2.45 -8.16 -6.60
N GLY A 68 -1.67 -7.55 -7.49
CA GLY A 68 -0.73 -6.50 -7.11
C GLY A 68 -1.41 -5.28 -6.48
N ALA A 69 -2.56 -4.85 -7.01
CA ALA A 69 -3.36 -3.78 -6.43
C ALA A 69 -3.90 -4.15 -5.04
N GLU A 70 -4.32 -5.40 -4.85
CA GLU A 70 -4.78 -5.91 -3.55
C GLU A 70 -3.64 -5.89 -2.51
N GLU A 71 -2.47 -6.44 -2.86
CA GLU A 71 -1.29 -6.45 -1.98
C GLU A 71 -0.83 -5.04 -1.62
N LEU A 72 -0.83 -4.12 -2.59
CA LEU A 72 -0.49 -2.72 -2.36
C LEU A 72 -1.49 -2.05 -1.40
N GLY A 73 -2.79 -2.30 -1.58
CA GLY A 73 -3.83 -1.86 -0.65
C GLY A 73 -3.62 -2.39 0.77
N ARG A 74 -3.30 -3.69 0.91
CA ARG A 74 -2.97 -4.29 2.21
C ARG A 74 -1.73 -3.67 2.85
N SER A 75 -0.71 -3.33 2.06
CA SER A 75 0.46 -2.58 2.52
C SER A 75 0.09 -1.18 3.04
N GLY A 76 -0.78 -0.45 2.33
CA GLY A 76 -1.27 0.86 2.77
C GLY A 76 -1.99 0.80 4.12
N VAL A 77 -2.86 -0.19 4.30
CA VAL A 77 -3.51 -0.47 5.60
C VAL A 77 -2.47 -0.80 6.67
N GLY A 78 -1.45 -1.60 6.34
CA GLY A 78 -0.34 -1.93 7.22
C GLY A 78 0.42 -0.69 7.69
N ALA A 79 0.74 0.24 6.79
CA ALA A 79 1.38 1.51 7.12
C ALA A 79 0.53 2.37 8.06
N GLY A 80 -0.78 2.49 7.78
CA GLY A 80 -1.71 3.23 8.65
C GLY A 80 -1.83 2.61 10.04
N LYS A 81 -1.93 1.29 10.14
CA LYS A 81 -1.94 0.55 11.42
C LYS A 81 -0.63 0.75 12.19
N ALA A 82 0.51 0.69 11.51
CA ALA A 82 1.81 0.95 12.13
C ALA A 82 1.87 2.38 12.68
N GLY A 83 1.44 3.38 11.91
CA GLY A 83 1.35 4.78 12.36
C GLY A 83 0.53 4.92 13.64
N ALA A 84 -0.69 4.36 13.67
CA ALA A 84 -1.53 4.37 14.86
C ALA A 84 -0.88 3.66 16.06
N GLY A 85 -0.20 2.53 15.82
CA GLY A 85 0.53 1.78 16.84
C GLY A 85 1.66 2.58 17.47
N TYR A 86 2.49 3.24 16.67
CA TYR A 86 3.57 4.10 17.19
C TYR A 86 3.02 5.32 17.93
N ALA A 87 2.00 6.00 17.40
CA ALA A 87 1.36 7.12 18.11
C ALA A 87 0.80 6.71 19.49
N GLY A 88 0.13 5.57 19.57
CA GLY A 88 -0.38 5.03 20.84
C GLY A 88 0.73 4.62 21.81
N GLY A 89 1.81 4.03 21.28
CA GLY A 89 3.01 3.70 22.05
C GLY A 89 3.68 4.94 22.64
N ASP A 90 3.86 5.98 21.83
CA ASP A 90 4.46 7.26 22.23
C ASP A 90 3.63 7.94 23.32
N ALA A 91 2.30 7.97 23.17
CA ALA A 91 1.40 8.51 24.19
C ALA A 91 1.48 7.74 25.52
N THR A 92 1.54 6.41 25.45
CA THR A 92 1.69 5.54 26.64
C THR A 92 3.04 5.77 27.34
N ALA A 93 4.12 5.88 26.55
CA ALA A 93 5.45 6.18 27.06
C ALA A 93 5.48 7.55 27.76
N ALA A 94 4.90 8.59 27.14
CA ALA A 94 4.80 9.92 27.73
C ALA A 94 4.01 9.91 29.05
N TRP A 95 2.92 9.15 29.15
CA TRP A 95 2.10 9.08 30.36
C TRP A 95 2.78 8.33 31.52
N THR A 96 3.56 7.30 31.22
CA THR A 96 4.28 6.51 32.23
C THR A 96 5.57 7.16 32.68
N TYR A 97 6.23 7.96 31.84
CA TYR A 97 7.49 8.65 32.13
C TYR A 97 7.57 9.34 33.50
N PRO A 98 6.60 10.18 33.93
CA PRO A 98 6.65 10.82 35.26
C PRO A 98 6.55 9.85 36.44
N LYS A 99 5.96 8.66 36.24
CA LYS A 99 5.85 7.62 37.28
C LYS A 99 7.13 6.80 37.37
N THR A 100 7.74 6.48 36.23
CA THR A 100 8.95 5.69 36.15
C THR A 100 10.20 6.48 36.53
N TYR A 101 10.23 7.78 36.20
CA TYR A 101 11.39 8.66 36.43
C TYR A 101 10.98 9.98 37.10
N PRO A 102 10.51 9.97 38.36
CA PRO A 102 9.93 11.15 39.01
C PRO A 102 10.94 12.28 39.21
N THR A 103 12.18 11.97 39.59
CA THR A 103 13.25 12.95 39.84
C THR A 103 13.72 13.62 38.54
N LEU A 104 13.91 12.81 37.49
CA LEU A 104 14.30 13.27 36.15
C LEU A 104 13.19 14.09 35.50
N TYR A 105 11.93 13.63 35.59
CA TYR A 105 10.78 14.37 35.10
C TYR A 105 10.65 15.73 35.79
N ARG A 106 10.83 15.79 37.11
CA ARG A 106 10.80 17.05 37.87
C ARG A 106 11.90 18.02 37.45
N PHE A 107 13.12 17.52 37.29
CA PHE A 107 14.28 18.30 36.85
C PHE A 107 14.07 18.88 35.45
N VAL A 108 13.65 18.05 34.48
CA VAL A 108 13.41 18.47 33.09
C VAL A 108 12.27 19.48 32.97
N ASN A 109 11.27 19.41 33.84
CA ASN A 109 10.11 20.32 33.83
C ASN A 109 10.28 21.53 34.78
N GLY A 110 11.46 21.76 35.36
CA GLY A 110 11.71 22.90 36.24
C GLY A 110 10.88 22.91 37.53
N ARG A 111 10.37 21.75 37.97
CA ARG A 111 9.52 21.61 39.16
C ARG A 111 10.31 21.20 40.42
N GLY A 112 11.57 21.63 40.49
CA GLY A 112 12.54 21.26 41.54
C GLY A 112 12.11 21.67 42.94
#